data_AF-A0A496P090-F1
#
_entry.id   AF-A0A496P090-F1
#
_cell.length_a   1.000
_cell.length_b   1.000
_cell.length_c   1.000
_cell.angle_alpha   90.00
_cell.angle_beta   90.00
_cell.angle_gamma   90.00
#
_symmetry.space_group_name_H-M   'P 1'
#
loop_
_entity.id
_entity.type
_entity.pdbx_description
1 polymer ?
#
loop_
_entity_poly.entity_id
_entity_poly.type
_entity_poly.pdbx_seq_one_letter_code
_entity_poly.pdbx_strand_id
1 'polypeptide(L)'
;HDVVMKALTQDSNSYFIGSSNVHFAMKYGVKPIGTHAHEWFMFHGAQYGFKMANALSLEHWVDVYRGDLGVALSDTYTTDVFFKQFDKKFAKLFDGVRHDSGDPIAFAEKTIKHYEKHGINPLFKYIIFSDNLNLEKISEITQACQGKVGLSFGIGTNLTNDVGLTPMNIVMKLTGVLGANDEWIPTVKFSDEKGKQTGDPKMIELVKESLRIK
;
A
#
# COMPACT_ATOMS: atom_id res chain seq x y z
N HIS A 1 6.45 0.95 -21.91
CA HIS A 1 6.44 -0.23 -21.01
C HIS A 1 7.29 -1.39 -21.58
N ASP A 2 7.00 -1.95 -22.75
CA ASP A 2 7.74 -3.12 -23.26
C ASP A 2 9.26 -2.90 -23.36
N VAL A 3 9.70 -1.76 -23.90
CA VAL A 3 11.12 -1.36 -23.99
C VAL A 3 11.79 -1.34 -22.59
N VAL A 4 11.08 -0.85 -21.59
CA VAL A 4 11.56 -0.75 -20.21
C VAL A 4 11.69 -2.14 -19.58
N MET A 5 10.70 -3.02 -19.79
CA MET A 5 10.78 -4.42 -19.35
C MET A 5 11.96 -5.14 -19.97
N LYS A 6 12.19 -4.95 -21.28
CA LYS A 6 13.35 -5.51 -21.97
C LYS A 6 14.67 -5.03 -21.34
N ALA A 7 14.81 -3.75 -21.04
CA ALA A 7 16.01 -3.21 -20.40
C ALA A 7 16.23 -3.78 -18.98
N LEU A 8 15.18 -3.83 -18.16
CA LEU A 8 15.26 -4.30 -16.77
C LEU A 8 15.55 -5.80 -16.63
N THR A 9 15.26 -6.58 -17.68
CA THR A 9 15.41 -8.04 -17.71
C THR A 9 16.63 -8.53 -18.49
N GLN A 10 17.41 -7.61 -19.07
CA GLN A 10 18.62 -7.97 -19.84
C GLN A 10 19.80 -8.37 -18.97
N ASP A 11 19.90 -7.83 -17.76
CA ASP A 11 21.01 -8.10 -16.84
C ASP A 11 20.60 -9.15 -15.78
N SER A 12 21.32 -10.26 -15.75
CA SER A 12 21.12 -11.32 -14.74
C SER A 12 21.51 -10.90 -13.32
N ASN A 13 22.29 -9.83 -13.17
CA ASN A 13 22.66 -9.25 -11.88
C ASN A 13 21.75 -8.07 -11.47
N SER A 14 20.64 -7.87 -12.19
CA SER A 14 19.66 -6.84 -11.88
C SER A 14 18.98 -7.09 -10.53
N TYR A 15 18.73 -6.02 -9.78
CA TYR A 15 17.88 -6.04 -8.57
C TYR A 15 16.37 -6.08 -8.90
N PHE A 16 16.01 -6.23 -10.19
CA PHE A 16 14.64 -6.29 -10.65
C PHE A 16 13.97 -7.61 -10.24
N ILE A 17 12.95 -7.53 -9.38
CA ILE A 17 12.29 -8.71 -8.80
C ILE A 17 11.03 -9.15 -9.56
N GLY A 18 10.47 -8.32 -10.45
CA GLY A 18 9.23 -8.63 -11.14
C GLY A 18 8.42 -7.42 -11.57
N SER A 19 7.23 -7.66 -12.12
CA SER A 19 6.33 -6.62 -12.66
C SER A 19 4.90 -6.80 -12.19
N SER A 20 4.18 -5.69 -12.00
CA SER A 20 2.73 -5.70 -11.73
C SER A 20 1.89 -5.94 -12.98
N ASN A 21 2.47 -5.77 -14.17
CA ASN A 21 1.79 -6.10 -15.42
C ASN A 21 1.91 -7.61 -15.68
N VAL A 22 0.84 -8.36 -15.44
CA VAL A 22 0.81 -9.83 -15.55
C VAL A 22 1.17 -10.30 -16.97
N HIS A 23 0.76 -9.56 -18.01
CA HIS A 23 1.12 -9.89 -19.40
C HIS A 23 2.63 -9.77 -19.63
N PHE A 24 3.27 -8.70 -19.14
CA PHE A 24 4.73 -8.55 -19.26
C PHE A 24 5.49 -9.48 -18.32
N ALA A 25 4.96 -9.79 -17.13
CA ALA A 25 5.53 -10.81 -16.26
C ALA A 25 5.62 -12.17 -16.99
N MET A 26 4.53 -12.56 -17.65
CA MET A 26 4.49 -13.76 -18.51
C MET A 26 5.47 -13.65 -19.69
N LYS A 27 5.44 -12.55 -20.46
CA LYS A 27 6.27 -12.36 -21.67
C LYS A 27 7.77 -12.46 -21.38
N TYR A 28 8.20 -11.91 -20.25
CA TYR A 28 9.62 -11.86 -19.87
C TYR A 28 10.04 -12.93 -18.86
N GLY A 29 9.13 -13.84 -18.46
CA GLY A 29 9.42 -14.91 -17.51
C GLY A 29 9.81 -14.42 -16.12
N VAL A 30 9.28 -13.27 -15.68
CA VAL A 30 9.55 -12.70 -14.35
C VAL A 30 8.34 -12.86 -13.43
N LYS A 31 8.55 -12.72 -12.12
CA LYS A 31 7.49 -12.89 -11.13
C LYS A 31 6.41 -11.78 -11.28
N PRO A 32 5.11 -12.11 -11.30
CA PRO A 32 4.06 -11.12 -11.14
C PRO A 32 4.04 -10.63 -9.69
N ILE A 33 4.04 -9.31 -9.49
CA ILE A 33 4.11 -8.68 -8.16
C ILE A 33 2.88 -7.79 -7.95
N GLY A 34 2.23 -7.92 -6.80
CA GLY A 34 1.09 -7.08 -6.42
C GLY A 34 0.79 -7.15 -4.94
N THR A 35 0.03 -6.16 -4.47
CA THR A 35 -0.58 -6.11 -3.13
C THR A 35 -2.07 -5.86 -3.32
N HIS A 36 -2.87 -6.07 -2.28
CA HIS A 36 -4.22 -5.50 -2.28
C HIS A 36 -4.17 -3.96 -2.36
N ALA A 37 -5.14 -3.36 -3.03
CA ALA A 37 -5.24 -1.92 -3.24
C ALA A 37 -6.18 -1.25 -2.23
N HIS A 38 -6.22 0.09 -2.23
CA HIS A 38 -7.10 0.86 -1.34
C HIS A 38 -8.57 0.50 -1.48
N GLU A 39 -9.02 0.18 -2.70
CA GLU A 39 -10.41 -0.18 -2.96
C GLU A 39 -10.91 -1.34 -2.07
N TRP A 40 -10.01 -2.26 -1.69
CA TRP A 40 -10.33 -3.35 -0.77
C TRP A 40 -10.75 -2.83 0.60
N PHE A 41 -9.94 -1.95 1.20
CA PHE A 41 -10.25 -1.35 2.50
C PHE A 41 -11.43 -0.38 2.41
N MET A 42 -11.50 0.39 1.32
CA MET A 42 -12.63 1.29 1.05
C MET A 42 -13.95 0.52 0.96
N PHE A 43 -13.95 -0.63 0.29
CA PHE A 43 -15.10 -1.52 0.23
C PHE A 43 -15.49 -2.01 1.61
N HIS A 44 -14.54 -2.48 2.42
CA HIS A 44 -14.84 -2.94 3.79
C HIS A 44 -15.36 -1.84 4.69
N GLY A 45 -14.88 -0.60 4.54
CA GLY A 45 -15.40 0.54 5.29
C GLY A 45 -16.84 0.87 4.93
N ALA A 46 -17.18 0.84 3.64
CA ALA A 46 -18.56 1.04 3.20
C ALA A 46 -19.47 -0.13 3.59
N GLN A 47 -19.01 -1.38 3.42
CA GLN A 47 -19.84 -2.57 3.59
C GLN A 47 -20.01 -3.01 5.06
N TYR A 48 -18.97 -2.89 5.88
CA TYR A 48 -18.95 -3.43 7.24
C TYR A 48 -18.70 -2.36 8.32
N GLY A 49 -18.51 -1.11 7.90
CA GLY A 49 -18.26 0.02 8.77
C GLY A 49 -16.78 0.34 8.97
N PHE A 50 -16.49 1.64 8.91
CA PHE A 50 -15.13 2.20 8.91
C PHE A 50 -14.29 1.87 10.16
N LYS A 51 -14.93 1.69 11.33
CA LYS A 51 -14.21 1.36 12.57
C LYS A 51 -13.51 0.02 12.51
N MET A 52 -14.09 -0.96 11.84
CA MET A 52 -13.52 -2.32 11.75
C MET A 52 -12.97 -2.65 10.36
N ALA A 53 -12.98 -1.67 9.45
CA ALA A 53 -12.58 -1.86 8.07
C ALA A 53 -11.18 -2.45 7.92
N ASN A 54 -10.17 -1.93 8.65
CA ASN A 54 -8.80 -2.45 8.53
C ASN A 54 -8.72 -3.90 9.02
N ALA A 55 -9.22 -4.20 10.22
CA ALA A 55 -9.21 -5.56 10.76
C ALA A 55 -9.94 -6.55 9.84
N LEU A 56 -11.18 -6.26 9.44
CA LEU A 56 -11.96 -7.14 8.57
C LEU A 56 -11.34 -7.31 7.18
N SER A 57 -10.76 -6.24 6.62
CA SER A 57 -10.04 -6.33 5.34
C SER A 57 -8.87 -7.30 5.42
N LEU A 58 -8.11 -7.27 6.51
CA LEU A 58 -6.96 -8.16 6.70
C LEU A 58 -7.42 -9.60 6.95
N GLU A 59 -8.48 -9.82 7.72
CA GLU A 59 -9.04 -11.16 7.96
C GLU A 59 -9.57 -11.78 6.67
N HIS A 60 -10.41 -11.07 5.93
CA HIS A 60 -10.95 -11.58 4.68
C HIS A 60 -9.85 -11.80 3.63
N TRP A 61 -8.79 -10.98 3.61
CA TRP A 61 -7.65 -11.24 2.72
C TRP A 61 -6.95 -12.56 3.06
N VAL A 62 -6.74 -12.81 4.34
CA VAL A 62 -6.16 -14.06 4.84
C VAL A 62 -7.06 -15.26 4.54
N ASP A 63 -8.38 -15.11 4.62
CA ASP A 63 -9.31 -16.19 4.30
C ASP A 63 -9.27 -16.59 2.83
N VAL A 64 -9.06 -15.61 1.93
CA VAL A 64 -8.95 -15.86 0.49
C VAL A 64 -7.59 -16.46 0.12
N TYR A 65 -6.50 -15.85 0.57
CA TYR A 65 -5.14 -16.19 0.11
C TYR A 65 -4.36 -17.10 1.05
N ARG A 66 -4.91 -17.43 2.23
CA ARG A 66 -4.36 -18.41 3.19
C ARG A 66 -2.89 -18.18 3.58
N GLY A 67 -2.47 -16.92 3.61
CA GLY A 67 -1.10 -16.50 3.97
C GLY A 67 -0.24 -16.06 2.80
N ASP A 68 -0.65 -16.33 1.55
CA ASP A 68 -0.02 -15.72 0.38
C ASP A 68 -0.40 -14.24 0.25
N LEU A 69 0.40 -13.49 -0.51
CA LEU A 69 0.19 -12.06 -0.80
C LEU A 69 0.08 -11.18 0.48
N GLY A 70 0.92 -11.49 1.48
CA GLY A 70 0.85 -10.94 2.83
C GLY A 70 1.44 -9.54 3.03
N VAL A 71 1.20 -8.59 2.12
CA VAL A 71 1.64 -7.18 2.32
C VAL A 71 0.45 -6.26 2.55
N ALA A 72 0.40 -5.65 3.73
CA ALA A 72 -0.70 -4.78 4.12
C ALA A 72 -0.49 -3.31 3.72
N LEU A 73 -1.53 -2.64 3.25
CA LEU A 73 -1.56 -1.25 2.83
C LEU A 73 -2.22 -0.44 3.95
N SER A 74 -1.49 0.51 4.54
CA SER A 74 -1.84 1.06 5.85
C SER A 74 -2.54 2.42 5.81
N ASP A 75 -2.44 3.17 4.72
CA ASP A 75 -2.80 4.60 4.69
C ASP A 75 -4.22 4.87 4.16
N THR A 76 -5.06 3.86 3.93
CA THR A 76 -6.45 4.08 3.49
C THR A 76 -7.21 5.01 4.44
N TYR A 77 -7.09 4.79 5.74
CA TYR A 77 -7.71 5.59 6.81
C TYR A 77 -6.68 6.25 7.74
N THR A 78 -5.49 6.56 7.21
CA THR A 78 -4.25 6.90 7.93
C THR A 78 -3.55 5.69 8.55
N THR A 79 -2.22 5.70 8.50
CA THR A 79 -1.36 4.66 9.09
C THR A 79 -1.52 4.59 10.62
N ASP A 80 -1.85 5.71 11.29
CA ASP A 80 -2.09 5.71 12.74
C ASP A 80 -3.37 4.95 13.14
N VAL A 81 -4.43 5.03 12.33
CA VAL A 81 -5.63 4.22 12.55
C VAL A 81 -5.34 2.76 12.24
N PHE A 82 -4.57 2.48 11.19
CA PHE A 82 -4.18 1.12 10.82
C PHE A 82 -3.37 0.43 11.91
N PHE A 83 -2.31 1.03 12.45
CA PHE A 83 -1.48 0.41 13.48
C PHE A 83 -2.17 0.20 14.83
N LYS A 84 -3.32 0.85 15.08
CA LYS A 84 -4.18 0.48 16.22
C LYS A 84 -4.86 -0.87 16.04
N GLN A 85 -5.10 -1.30 14.80
CA GLN A 85 -5.80 -2.54 14.44
C GLN A 85 -4.86 -3.63 13.94
N PHE A 86 -3.67 -3.26 13.44
CA PHE A 86 -2.64 -4.19 13.01
C PHE A 86 -1.90 -4.79 14.22
N ASP A 87 -2.63 -5.57 15.00
CA ASP A 87 -2.15 -6.15 16.26
C ASP A 87 -1.08 -7.25 16.06
N LYS A 88 -0.72 -7.95 17.15
CA LYS A 88 0.29 -9.01 17.12
C LYS A 88 -0.09 -10.18 16.20
N LYS A 89 -1.39 -10.50 16.03
CA LYS A 89 -1.85 -11.56 15.13
C LYS A 89 -1.51 -11.17 13.69
N PHE A 90 -1.94 -9.99 13.24
CA PHE A 90 -1.69 -9.55 11.88
C PHE A 90 -0.22 -9.26 11.62
N ALA A 91 0.48 -8.62 12.56
CA ALA A 91 1.91 -8.31 12.41
C ALA A 91 2.77 -9.57 12.30
N LYS A 92 2.37 -10.70 12.92
CA LYS A 92 3.04 -11.98 12.71
C LYS A 92 2.72 -12.59 11.35
N LEU A 93 1.44 -12.53 10.96
CA LEU A 93 0.90 -13.21 9.77
C LEU A 93 1.30 -12.56 8.44
N PHE A 94 1.28 -11.23 8.36
CA PHE A 94 1.65 -10.49 7.15
C PHE A 94 3.17 -10.34 7.06
N ASP A 95 3.75 -10.55 5.89
CA ASP A 95 5.19 -10.44 5.65
C ASP A 95 5.71 -9.00 5.72
N GLY A 96 4.85 -8.02 5.49
CA GLY A 96 5.24 -6.63 5.42
C GLY A 96 4.09 -5.65 5.31
N VAL A 97 4.46 -4.39 5.12
CA VAL A 97 3.53 -3.29 4.86
C VAL A 97 3.94 -2.50 3.62
N ARG A 98 3.00 -1.78 3.02
CA ARG A 98 3.21 -0.92 1.87
C ARG A 98 3.01 0.54 2.23
N HIS A 99 4.01 1.36 1.93
CA HIS A 99 4.01 2.81 2.00
C HIS A 99 3.55 3.39 0.66
N ASP A 100 2.42 4.12 0.67
CA ASP A 100 1.82 4.71 -0.54
C ASP A 100 1.43 6.20 -0.37
N SER A 101 1.75 6.82 0.77
CA SER A 101 1.66 8.27 0.97
C SER A 101 2.43 8.74 2.22
N GLY A 102 2.74 10.04 2.27
CA GLY A 102 3.44 10.66 3.41
C GLY A 102 4.95 10.43 3.40
N ASP A 103 5.64 10.86 4.47
CA ASP A 103 7.10 10.76 4.55
C ASP A 103 7.56 9.29 4.71
N PRO A 104 8.38 8.75 3.78
CA PRO A 104 8.74 7.33 3.78
C PRO A 104 9.64 6.95 4.95
N ILE A 105 10.51 7.84 5.42
CA ILE A 105 11.45 7.57 6.52
C ILE A 105 10.69 7.50 7.84
N ALA A 106 9.83 8.49 8.11
CA ALA A 106 8.96 8.50 9.29
C ALA A 106 8.00 7.30 9.29
N PHE A 107 7.49 6.90 8.11
CA PHE A 107 6.70 5.69 7.96
C PHE A 107 7.50 4.43 8.34
N ALA A 108 8.74 4.31 7.84
CA ALA A 108 9.61 3.19 8.15
C ALA A 108 9.93 3.12 9.66
N GLU A 109 10.27 4.24 10.28
CA GLU A 109 10.52 4.31 11.73
C GLU A 109 9.28 3.90 12.55
N LYS A 110 8.09 4.36 12.16
CA LYS A 110 6.83 3.99 12.82
C LYS A 110 6.56 2.50 12.68
N THR A 111 6.78 1.94 11.49
CA THR A 111 6.61 0.51 11.20
C THR A 111 7.56 -0.35 12.01
N ILE A 112 8.85 0.02 12.07
CA ILE A 112 9.88 -0.69 12.85
C ILE A 112 9.49 -0.70 14.34
N LYS A 113 9.16 0.47 14.91
CA LYS A 113 8.71 0.59 16.31
C LYS A 113 7.47 -0.25 16.59
N HIS A 114 6.55 -0.34 15.62
CA HIS A 114 5.34 -1.14 15.75
C HIS A 114 5.65 -2.64 15.85
N TYR A 115 6.54 -3.16 15.01
CA TYR A 115 6.99 -4.55 15.10
C TYR A 115 7.72 -4.83 16.42
N GLU A 116 8.64 -3.94 16.82
CA GLU A 116 9.38 -4.07 18.09
C GLU A 116 8.43 -4.10 19.30
N LYS A 117 7.42 -3.21 19.32
CA LYS A 117 6.37 -3.18 20.36
C LYS A 117 5.63 -4.52 20.48
N HIS A 118 5.45 -5.24 19.38
CA HIS A 118 4.81 -6.56 19.38
C HIS A 118 5.77 -7.74 19.57
N GLY A 119 7.06 -7.46 19.81
CA GLY A 119 8.11 -8.47 20.00
C GLY A 119 8.46 -9.20 18.71
N ILE A 120 8.37 -8.52 17.57
CA ILE A 120 8.69 -9.05 16.24
C ILE A 120 9.98 -8.40 15.79
N ASN A 121 10.97 -9.19 15.37
CA ASN A 121 12.20 -8.67 14.79
C ASN A 121 11.88 -8.07 13.39
N PRO A 122 12.05 -6.76 13.18
CA PRO A 122 11.73 -6.11 11.91
C PRO A 122 12.56 -6.62 10.73
N LEU A 123 13.71 -7.25 10.96
CA LEU A 123 14.55 -7.85 9.91
C LEU A 123 13.90 -9.06 9.23
N PHE A 124 12.88 -9.67 9.84
CA PHE A 124 12.07 -10.73 9.20
C PHE A 124 10.85 -10.18 8.45
N LYS A 125 10.72 -8.86 8.36
CA LYS A 125 9.64 -8.15 7.67
C LYS A 125 10.21 -7.25 6.59
N TYR A 126 9.36 -6.78 5.69
CA TYR A 126 9.76 -5.80 4.70
C TYR A 126 8.73 -4.68 4.51
N ILE A 127 9.19 -3.58 3.93
CA ILE A 127 8.35 -2.46 3.51
C ILE A 127 8.46 -2.33 1.99
N ILE A 128 7.30 -2.27 1.32
CA ILE A 128 7.22 -1.85 -0.09
C ILE A 128 6.97 -0.35 -0.11
N PHE A 129 7.91 0.43 -0.66
CA PHE A 129 7.71 1.86 -0.93
C PHE A 129 7.20 2.01 -2.36
N SER A 130 6.13 2.79 -2.57
CA SER A 130 5.55 2.96 -3.92
C SER A 130 5.07 4.38 -4.24
N ASP A 131 5.19 5.33 -3.31
CA ASP A 131 4.75 6.70 -3.54
C ASP A 131 5.76 7.54 -4.35
N ASN A 132 5.47 7.72 -5.64
CA ASN A 132 6.17 8.66 -6.54
C ASN A 132 7.70 8.63 -6.38
N LEU A 133 8.27 7.43 -6.50
CA LEU A 133 9.70 7.18 -6.33
C LEU A 133 10.51 7.65 -7.54
N ASN A 134 11.69 8.19 -7.23
CA ASN A 134 12.81 8.44 -8.15
C ASN A 134 14.10 7.88 -7.51
N LEU A 135 15.22 7.95 -8.23
CA LEU A 135 16.49 7.37 -7.78
C LEU A 135 17.00 8.04 -6.50
N GLU A 136 16.81 9.35 -6.36
CA GLU A 136 17.23 10.11 -5.18
C GLU A 136 16.47 9.63 -3.93
N LYS A 137 15.13 9.57 -3.98
CA LYS A 137 14.30 9.04 -2.88
C LYS A 137 14.65 7.61 -2.54
N ILE A 138 14.89 6.75 -3.53
CA ILE A 138 15.28 5.36 -3.29
C ILE A 138 16.60 5.30 -2.51
N SER A 139 17.59 6.13 -2.91
CA SER A 139 18.87 6.23 -2.21
C SER A 139 18.70 6.69 -0.76
N GLU A 140 17.91 7.74 -0.53
CA GLU A 140 17.62 8.27 0.82
C GLU A 140 16.93 7.24 1.71
N ILE A 141 15.88 6.57 1.20
CA ILE A 141 15.16 5.52 1.93
C ILE A 141 16.09 4.35 2.24
N THR A 142 16.92 3.94 1.27
CA THR A 142 17.88 2.84 1.45
C THR A 142 18.87 3.18 2.55
N GLN A 143 19.49 4.36 2.50
CA GLN A 143 20.44 4.81 3.51
C GLN A 143 19.81 4.87 4.92
N ALA A 144 18.57 5.34 5.02
CA ALA A 144 17.87 5.45 6.29
C ALA A 144 17.47 4.09 6.89
N CYS A 145 17.14 3.10 6.06
CA CYS A 145 16.49 1.86 6.49
C CYS A 145 17.34 0.59 6.36
N GLN A 146 18.48 0.64 5.66
CA GLN A 146 19.36 -0.51 5.46
C GLN A 146 19.79 -1.12 6.81
N GLY A 147 19.67 -2.44 6.93
CA GLY A 147 20.00 -3.17 8.15
C GLY A 147 18.99 -3.00 9.30
N LYS A 148 17.83 -2.36 9.06
CA LYS A 148 16.76 -2.20 10.05
C LYS A 148 15.49 -2.97 9.67
N VAL A 149 15.14 -3.02 8.38
CA VAL A 149 13.98 -3.72 7.83
C VAL A 149 14.24 -4.09 6.38
N GLY A 150 13.58 -5.13 5.84
CA GLY A 150 13.65 -5.44 4.41
C GLY A 150 13.04 -4.32 3.55
N LEU A 151 13.62 -4.09 2.37
CA LEU A 151 13.22 -3.01 1.46
C LEU A 151 12.79 -3.55 0.10
N SER A 152 11.73 -2.98 -0.44
CA SER A 152 11.27 -3.21 -1.81
C SER A 152 10.69 -1.91 -2.37
N PHE A 153 10.84 -1.70 -3.67
CA PHE A 153 10.44 -0.46 -4.34
C PHE A 153 9.52 -0.75 -5.53
N GLY A 154 8.32 -0.20 -5.49
CA GLY A 154 7.37 -0.20 -6.60
C GLY A 154 7.50 1.08 -7.42
N ILE A 155 8.24 1.03 -8.53
CA ILE A 155 8.52 2.21 -9.36
C ILE A 155 7.60 2.21 -10.58
N GLY A 156 6.71 3.21 -10.68
CA GLY A 156 5.71 3.32 -11.74
C GLY A 156 6.08 4.31 -12.84
N THR A 157 5.53 5.52 -12.73
CA THR A 157 5.61 6.58 -13.76
C THR A 157 7.04 6.91 -14.16
N ASN A 158 7.97 7.01 -13.21
CA ASN A 158 9.37 7.35 -13.49
C ASN A 158 10.07 6.34 -14.42
N LEU A 159 9.69 5.06 -14.39
CA LEU A 159 10.24 4.08 -15.35
C LEU A 159 9.44 4.05 -16.66
N THR A 160 8.11 4.15 -16.57
CA THR A 160 7.22 3.79 -17.68
C THR A 160 6.80 4.96 -18.56
N ASN A 161 6.96 6.20 -18.08
CA ASN A 161 6.59 7.44 -18.77
C ASN A 161 7.58 8.58 -18.47
N ASP A 162 8.87 8.32 -18.69
CA ASP A 162 9.96 9.30 -18.61
C ASP A 162 10.58 9.55 -19.99
N VAL A 163 9.74 10.00 -20.93
CA VAL A 163 10.12 10.24 -22.33
C VAL A 163 10.26 11.73 -22.66
N GLY A 164 10.48 12.57 -21.63
CA GLY A 164 10.56 14.03 -21.75
C GLY A 164 9.21 14.76 -21.84
N LEU A 165 8.10 14.04 -21.62
CA LEU A 165 6.75 14.60 -21.59
C LEU A 165 6.15 14.48 -20.19
N THR A 166 5.29 15.43 -19.81
CA THR A 166 4.57 15.36 -18.53
C THR A 166 3.50 14.26 -18.57
N PRO A 167 3.55 13.27 -17.67
CA PRO A 167 2.52 12.24 -17.57
C PRO A 167 1.16 12.83 -17.19
N MET A 168 0.08 12.25 -17.71
CA MET A 168 -1.27 12.63 -17.30
C MET A 168 -1.53 12.24 -15.84
N ASN A 169 -2.06 13.16 -15.04
CA ASN A 169 -2.48 12.90 -13.67
C ASN A 169 -3.95 12.45 -13.65
N ILE A 170 -4.19 11.17 -13.94
CA ILE A 170 -5.52 10.56 -14.02
C ILE A 170 -5.64 9.47 -12.96
N VAL A 171 -6.80 9.40 -12.31
CA VAL A 171 -7.14 8.37 -11.32
C VAL A 171 -8.53 7.80 -11.61
N MET A 172 -8.71 6.51 -11.36
CA MET A 172 -10.01 5.85 -11.28
C MET A 172 -10.15 5.28 -9.87
N LYS A 173 -11.25 5.58 -9.19
CA LYS A 173 -11.45 5.25 -7.78
C LYS A 173 -12.82 4.64 -7.56
N LEU A 174 -12.90 3.73 -6.59
CA LEU A 174 -14.17 3.30 -6.02
C LEU A 174 -14.85 4.52 -5.38
N THR A 175 -16.11 4.79 -5.75
CA THR A 175 -16.88 5.95 -5.27
C THR A 175 -18.02 5.56 -4.33
N GLY A 176 -18.54 4.34 -4.44
CA GLY A 176 -19.55 3.81 -3.56
C GLY A 176 -19.69 2.30 -3.69
N VAL A 177 -20.34 1.70 -2.71
CA VAL A 177 -20.65 0.27 -2.63
C VAL A 177 -22.13 0.12 -2.34
N LEU A 178 -22.79 -0.83 -3.00
CA LEU A 178 -24.18 -1.17 -2.68
C LEU A 178 -24.20 -1.98 -1.38
N GLY A 179 -24.79 -1.40 -0.34
CA GLY A 179 -24.94 -2.00 0.98
C GLY A 179 -26.00 -3.09 1.01
N ALA A 180 -26.03 -3.86 2.10
CA ALA A 180 -27.00 -4.95 2.30
C ALA A 180 -28.46 -4.48 2.44
N ASN A 181 -28.68 -3.19 2.65
CA ASN A 181 -29.99 -2.54 2.71
C ASN A 181 -30.42 -1.92 1.35
N ASP A 182 -29.77 -2.31 0.24
CA ASP A 182 -29.97 -1.76 -1.10
C ASP A 182 -29.69 -0.26 -1.24
N GLU A 183 -28.91 0.32 -0.33
CA GLU A 183 -28.48 1.72 -0.38
C GLU A 183 -27.02 1.84 -0.82
N TRP A 184 -26.72 2.84 -1.65
CA TRP A 184 -25.35 3.18 -2.02
C TRP A 184 -24.64 3.90 -0.88
N ILE A 185 -23.56 3.30 -0.40
CA ILE A 185 -22.71 3.87 0.65
C ILE A 185 -21.45 4.46 0.01
N PRO A 186 -21.22 5.78 0.11
CA PRO A 186 -20.02 6.41 -0.42
C PRO A 186 -18.74 5.88 0.23
N THR A 187 -17.68 5.73 -0.58
CA THR A 187 -16.35 5.35 -0.09
C THR A 187 -15.43 6.55 0.08
N VAL A 188 -14.49 6.47 1.02
CA VAL A 188 -13.52 7.54 1.31
C VAL A 188 -12.10 6.99 1.49
N LYS A 189 -11.09 7.80 1.15
CA LYS A 189 -9.66 7.59 1.45
C LYS A 189 -9.08 8.85 2.10
N PHE A 190 -8.29 8.69 3.16
CA PHE A 190 -7.66 9.80 3.88
C PHE A 190 -6.18 10.02 3.56
N SER A 191 -5.42 8.96 3.23
CA SER A 191 -3.95 9.00 3.10
C SER A 191 -3.23 9.49 4.37
N ASP A 192 -1.89 9.48 4.37
CA ASP A 192 -1.07 10.13 5.41
C ASP A 192 -0.63 11.56 5.03
N GLU A 193 -1.00 12.04 3.83
CA GLU A 193 -0.78 13.42 3.41
C GLU A 193 -1.88 14.34 3.96
N LYS A 194 -1.48 15.34 4.75
CA LYS A 194 -2.42 16.28 5.37
C LYS A 194 -3.28 16.98 4.32
N GLY A 195 -4.60 16.81 4.41
CA GLY A 195 -5.58 17.43 3.52
C GLY A 195 -5.84 16.67 2.21
N LYS A 196 -5.14 15.56 1.94
CA LYS A 196 -5.34 14.77 0.72
C LYS A 196 -6.36 13.66 0.94
N GLN A 197 -7.63 14.06 0.96
CA GLN A 197 -8.76 13.15 1.17
C GLN A 197 -9.59 13.07 -0.11
N THR A 198 -10.16 11.89 -0.39
CA THR A 198 -11.06 11.72 -1.53
C THR A 198 -12.30 10.92 -1.17
N GLY A 199 -13.45 11.39 -1.64
CA GLY A 199 -14.76 10.80 -1.42
C GLY A 199 -15.81 11.88 -1.19
N ASP A 200 -17.04 11.48 -0.86
CA ASP A 200 -18.12 12.40 -0.52
C ASP A 200 -17.77 13.23 0.74
N PRO A 201 -17.93 14.57 0.73
CA PRO A 201 -17.57 15.42 1.86
C PRO A 201 -18.28 15.08 3.17
N LYS A 202 -19.56 14.67 3.13
CA LYS A 202 -20.30 14.32 4.36
C LYS A 202 -19.79 13.00 4.93
N MET A 203 -19.50 12.04 4.06
CA MET A 203 -18.90 10.78 4.48
C MET A 203 -17.49 10.99 5.05
N ILE A 204 -16.70 11.89 4.46
CA ILE A 204 -15.37 12.24 4.99
C ILE A 204 -15.50 12.75 6.44
N GLU A 205 -16.37 13.73 6.70
CA GLU A 205 -16.53 14.26 8.07
C GLU A 205 -16.99 13.18 9.06
N LEU A 206 -17.98 12.37 8.67
CA LEU A 206 -18.49 11.27 9.50
C LEU A 206 -17.38 10.26 9.87
N VAL A 207 -16.58 9.87 8.88
CA VAL A 207 -15.48 8.91 9.10
C VAL A 207 -14.35 9.54 9.90
N LYS A 208 -14.03 10.81 9.63
CA LYS A 208 -13.02 11.57 10.37
C LYS A 208 -13.34 11.61 11.86
N GLU A 209 -14.58 11.94 12.21
CA GLU A 209 -15.07 11.94 13.60
C GLU A 209 -15.07 10.53 14.21
N SER A 210 -15.64 9.56 13.51
CA SER A 210 -15.76 8.16 13.95
C SER A 210 -14.40 7.53 14.28
N LEU A 211 -13.38 7.80 13.46
CA LEU A 211 -12.02 7.29 13.61
C LEU A 211 -11.10 8.20 14.43
N ARG A 212 -11.58 9.38 14.84
CA ARG A 212 -10.82 10.41 15.56
C ARG A 212 -9.54 10.82 14.81
N ILE A 213 -9.65 10.98 13.50
CA ILE A 213 -8.59 11.46 12.63
C ILE A 213 -8.49 12.98 12.81
N LYS A 214 -7.28 13.50 13.00
CA LYS A 214 -7.04 14.94 13.21
C LYS A 214 -7.09 15.71 11.90
#